data_AF-A0A1J5T434-F1
#
_entry.id   AF-A0A1J5T434-F1
#
_cell.length_a   1.000
_cell.length_b   1.000
_cell.length_c   1.000
_cell.angle_alpha   90.00
_cell.angle_beta   90.00
_cell.angle_gamma   90.00
#
_symmetry.space_group_name_H-M   'P 1'
#
loop_
_entity.id
_entity.type
_entity.pdbx_description
1 polymer ?
#
loop_
_entity_poly.entity_id
_entity_poly.type
_entity_poly.pdbx_seq_one_letter_code
_entity_poly.pdbx_strand_id
1 'polypeptide(L)' 'MSLDAQETRLTAKGEIIISENGILIKGFDAQHATCRDVAVLALCWGIGELQRDLIASIEKPGGGNACID' A
#
# COMPACT_ATOMS: atom_id res chain seq x y z
N MET A 1 0.46 31.26 -12.37
CA MET A 1 0.90 29.88 -12.06
C MET A 1 -0.27 28.98 -12.36
N SER A 2 -0.20 28.15 -13.41
CA SER A 2 -1.28 27.21 -13.72
C SER A 2 -1.40 26.18 -12.60
N LEU A 3 -2.60 26.00 -12.06
CA LEU A 3 -2.94 25.08 -10.98
C LEU A 3 -3.34 23.69 -11.53
N ASP A 4 -2.63 23.21 -12.54
CA ASP A 4 -2.82 21.85 -13.03
C ASP A 4 -1.98 20.90 -12.17
N ALA A 5 -2.40 20.72 -10.92
CA ALA A 5 -1.90 19.63 -10.08
C ALA A 5 -2.37 18.32 -10.72
N GLN A 6 -1.52 17.72 -11.54
CA GLN A 6 -1.79 16.41 -12.14
C GLN A 6 -2.00 15.39 -11.01
N GLU A 7 -3.11 14.66 -11.07
CA GLU A 7 -3.48 13.70 -10.04
C GLU A 7 -2.44 12.56 -9.98
N THR A 8 -1.79 12.40 -8.83
CA THR A 8 -0.84 11.32 -8.60
C THR A 8 -1.60 10.03 -8.26
N ARG A 9 -1.40 8.98 -9.06
CA ARG A 9 -2.06 7.67 -8.85
C ARG A 9 -1.08 6.53 -9.09
N LEU A 10 -1.17 5.49 -8.23
CA LEU A 10 -0.45 4.23 -8.45
C LEU A 10 -0.87 3.61 -9.78
N THR A 11 0.11 3.29 -10.62
CA THR A 11 -0.05 2.55 -11.88
C THR A 11 0.29 1.09 -11.73
N ALA A 12 1.13 0.73 -10.75
CA ALA A 12 1.48 -0.64 -10.42
C ALA A 12 1.49 -0.84 -8.90
N LYS A 13 1.04 -2.02 -8.48
CA LYS A 13 1.15 -2.49 -7.09
C LYS A 13 2.44 -3.29 -6.94
N GLY A 14 2.97 -3.33 -5.72
CA GLY A 14 4.12 -4.13 -5.38
C GLY A 14 4.05 -4.67 -3.96
N GLU A 15 5.22 -4.81 -3.32
CA GLU A 15 5.37 -5.40 -1.99
C GLU A 15 5.71 -4.34 -0.95
N ILE A 16 5.11 -4.49 0.24
CA ILE A 16 5.45 -3.72 1.44
C ILE A 16 5.94 -4.73 2.47
N ILE A 17 7.20 -4.59 2.86
CA ILE A 17 7.84 -5.47 3.84
C ILE A 17 8.10 -4.65 5.10
N ILE A 18 7.49 -5.09 6.21
CA ILE A 18 7.67 -4.47 7.53
C ILE A 18 8.62 -5.36 8.33
N SER A 19 9.71 -4.78 8.81
CA SER A 19 10.75 -5.49 9.57
C SER A 19 11.30 -4.61 10.69
N GLU A 20 12.18 -5.16 11.53
CA GLU A 20 12.91 -4.39 12.54
C GLU A 20 13.75 -3.24 11.95
N ASN A 21 14.17 -3.38 10.69
CA ASN A 21 14.96 -2.37 9.97
C ASN A 21 14.09 -1.24 9.36
N GLY A 22 12.78 -1.29 9.60
CA GLY A 22 11.80 -0.37 9.06
C GLY A 22 10.99 -0.97 7.92
N ILE A 23 10.51 -0.09 7.04
CA ILE A 23 9.57 -0.42 5.97
C ILE A 23 10.28 -0.35 4.62
N LEU A 24 10.19 -1.42 3.84
CA LEU A 24 10.73 -1.51 2.50
C LEU A 24 9.58 -1.64 1.48
N ILE A 25 9.55 -0.73 0.50
CA ILE A 25 8.54 -0.66 -0.55
C ILE A 25 9.20 -1.05 -1.87
N LYS A 26 8.70 -2.08 -2.55
CA LYS A 26 9.27 -2.61 -3.80
C LYS A 26 8.21 -2.72 -4.88
N GLY A 27 8.56 -2.40 -6.13
CA GLY A 27 7.73 -2.69 -7.31
C GLY A 27 6.47 -1.82 -7.47
N PHE A 28 6.27 -0.82 -6.61
CA PHE A 28 5.24 0.20 -6.83
C PHE A 28 5.70 1.22 -7.85
N ASP A 29 4.75 1.69 -8.65
CA ASP A 29 4.96 2.76 -9.63
C ASP A 29 3.75 3.69 -9.64
N ALA A 30 3.95 4.96 -10.01
CA ALA A 30 2.90 5.97 -10.08
C ALA A 30 3.18 7.00 -11.17
N GLN A 31 2.10 7.50 -11.78
CA GLN A 31 2.18 8.59 -12.75
C GLN A 31 2.33 9.93 -12.06
N HIS A 32 3.16 10.80 -12.64
CA HIS A 32 3.38 12.17 -12.18
C HIS A 32 3.77 12.24 -10.69
N ALA A 33 4.55 11.27 -10.24
CA ALA A 33 4.87 11.04 -8.84
C ALA A 33 6.38 11.14 -8.59
N THR A 34 6.76 11.68 -7.44
CA THR A 34 8.11 11.46 -6.89
C THR A 34 8.18 10.13 -6.15
N CYS A 35 9.39 9.67 -5.82
CA CYS A 35 9.56 8.49 -4.97
C CYS A 35 8.89 8.63 -3.60
N ARG A 36 8.78 9.86 -3.09
CA ARG A 36 8.04 10.17 -1.85
C ARG A 36 6.54 9.93 -2.04
N ASP A 37 5.97 10.40 -3.15
CA ASP A 37 4.54 10.23 -3.43
C ASP A 37 4.20 8.75 -3.64
N VAL A 38 5.05 8.01 -4.36
CA VAL A 38 4.93 6.55 -4.49
C VAL A 38 4.93 5.87 -3.12
N ALA A 39 5.84 6.26 -2.22
CA ALA A 39 5.90 5.69 -0.88
C ALA A 39 4.62 5.99 -0.07
N VAL A 40 4.12 7.23 -0.10
CA VAL A 40 2.87 7.61 0.59
C VAL A 40 1.69 6.82 0.04
N LEU A 41 1.54 6.75 -1.28
CA LEU A 41 0.44 6.03 -1.92
C LEU A 41 0.50 4.53 -1.66
N ALA A 42 1.69 3.93 -1.72
CA ALA A 42 1.88 2.52 -1.39
C ALA A 42 1.50 2.23 0.06
N LEU A 43 1.92 3.06 1.02
CA LEU A 43 1.56 2.91 2.43
C LEU A 43 0.05 3.03 2.65
N CYS A 44 -0.61 4.02 2.05
CA CYS A 44 -2.07 4.16 2.11
C CYS A 44 -2.79 2.92 1.57
N TRP A 45 -2.32 2.38 0.43
CA TRP A 45 -2.85 1.13 -0.12
C TRP A 45 -2.65 -0.05 0.84
N GLY A 46 -1.44 -0.20 1.40
CA GLY A 46 -1.11 -1.26 2.34
C GLY A 46 -1.97 -1.24 3.61
N ILE A 47 -2.19 -0.06 4.20
CA ILE A 47 -3.11 0.13 5.34
C ILE A 47 -4.52 -0.35 4.98
N GLY A 48 -5.00 -0.01 3.77
CA GLY A 48 -6.31 -0.46 3.30
C GLY A 48 -6.42 -1.97 3.13
N GLU A 49 -5.37 -2.64 2.63
CA GLU A 49 -5.35 -4.12 2.55
C GLU A 49 -5.34 -4.74 3.95
N LEU A 50 -4.48 -4.26 4.84
CA LEU A 50 -4.41 -4.73 6.23
C LEU A 50 -5.75 -4.57 6.96
N GLN A 51 -6.42 -3.44 6.78
CA GLN A 51 -7.73 -3.20 7.38
C GLN A 51 -8.79 -4.17 6.83
N ARG A 52 -8.82 -4.40 5.51
CA ARG A 52 -9.75 -5.37 4.89
C ARG A 52 -9.52 -6.78 5.42
N ASP A 53 -8.26 -7.20 5.48
CA ASP A 53 -7.89 -8.54 5.94
C ASP A 53 -8.22 -8.77 7.42
N LEU A 54 -7.97 -7.74 8.25
CA LEU A 54 -8.33 -7.76 9.66
C LEU A 54 -9.84 -7.92 9.87
N ILE A 55 -10.66 -7.12 9.17
CA ILE A 55 -12.12 -7.21 9.27
C ILE A 55 -12.59 -8.61 8.85
N ALA A 56 -12.11 -9.11 7.70
CA ALA A 56 -12.49 -10.42 7.20
C ALA A 56 -12.09 -11.56 8.16
N SER A 57 -10.94 -11.44 8.82
CA SER A 57 -10.46 -12.39 9.82
C SER A 57 -11.30 -12.39 11.10
N ILE A 58 -11.83 -11.23 11.51
CA ILE A 58 -12.73 -11.11 12.67
C ILE A 58 -14.11 -11.71 12.37
N GLU A 59 -14.63 -11.49 11.16
CA GLU A 59 -15.99 -11.92 10.78
C GLU A 59 -16.15 -13.45 10.77
N LYS A 60 -15.11 -14.18 10.36
CA LYS A 60 -15.14 -15.65 10.38
C LYS A 60 -13.73 -16.27 10.37
N PRO A 61 -13.56 -17.48 10.97
CA PRO A 61 -12.37 -18.29 10.77
C PRO A 61 -12.07 -18.50 9.28
N GLY A 62 -10.84 -18.23 8.86
CA GLY A 62 -10.41 -18.32 7.46
C GLY A 62 -10.99 -17.26 6.53
N GLY A 63 -11.52 -16.14 7.06
CA GLY A 63 -12.04 -15.04 6.24
C GLY A 63 -10.95 -14.15 5.64
N GLY A 64 -9.83 -13.95 6.34
CA GLY A 64 -8.65 -13.24 5.83
C GLY A 64 -7.65 -14.16 5.13
N ASN A 65 -6.62 -13.53 4.54
CA ASN A 65 -5.52 -14.17 3.81
C ASN A 65 -4.19 -14.13 4.56
N ALA A 66 -4.15 -13.56 5.77
CA ALA A 66 -2.95 -13.60 6.60
C ALA A 66 -2.51 -15.06 6.87
N CYS A 67 -1.23 -15.34 6.62
CA CYS A 67 -0.59 -16.63 6.87
C CYS A 67 0.46 -16.46 7.97
N ILE A 68 0.59 -17.47 8.84
CA ILE A 68 1.56 -17.52 9.94
C ILE A 68 2.46 -18.73 9.68
N ASP A 69 3.77 -18.52 9.82
CA ASP A 69 4.80 -19.57 9.83
C ASP A 69 5.16 -19.94 11.28
#